data_AF-A0A1X0EWD7-F1
#
_entry.id   AF-A0A1X0EWD7-F1
#
_cell.length_a   1.000
_cell.length_b   1.000
_cell.length_c   1.000
_cell.angle_alpha   90.00
_cell.angle_beta   90.00
_cell.angle_gamma   90.00
#
_symmetry.space_group_name_H-M   'P 1'
#
loop_
_entity.id
_entity.type
_entity.pdbx_description
1 polymer ?
#
loop_
_entity_poly.entity_id
_entity_poly.type
_entity_poly.pdbx_seq_one_letter_code
_entity_poly.pdbx_strand_id
1 'polypeptide(L)'
;MCAPAEATPPPATPAAEAKQPSARFRWPRGLQPSSTRRALLLTALGGLLIAGLVTALPEVGDAPGRLLGLTDANSTPSTAGKTNSTFGRASSGDCLTWPERTPDAATVVPCTDDHRFEVAESIDMRTFPGSEYGPSADPPSPARIQQINEEQCVPAVRRYLGPKFDPNSKFSVSMLWAGDNAWRHAGERRMLCGLQLPGPNNQQLAFKGRVAEINQSKVWPAGTCLGIDSTTNQPVDVPVDCAAPHAMEVTGTVNLAEKFPEALPTEQEQDAFIKDACTRMTDAFLAPIKLRTTTLTLIYPTLSLASWSAGSREVACSVGATLGNGGWATLVNSAKGPLLINGQAPVPPPDIPEERLNLPPIPVQTPTQAATPPAQQTPTIPPNNQHLPNQQPVVTPTRAPSSPATQAPPASQAPPAPHGPPANPPPQEGQAPPPPAPEGQLPEGEPAS
;
A
#
# COMPACT_ATOMS: atom_id res chain seq x y z
N MET A 1 -33.53 40.27 -50.05
CA MET A 1 -34.68 40.06 -50.95
C MET A 1 -35.12 38.61 -50.76
N CYS A 2 -36.29 38.34 -50.17
CA CYS A 2 -37.62 38.26 -50.80
C CYS A 2 -37.90 36.87 -51.42
N ALA A 3 -38.85 36.14 -50.83
CA ALA A 3 -39.55 34.98 -51.43
C ALA A 3 -40.84 35.47 -52.16
N PRO A 4 -41.71 34.61 -52.78
CA PRO A 4 -42.60 33.70 -52.02
C PRO A 4 -43.04 32.37 -52.72
N ALA A 5 -43.71 31.48 -51.95
CA ALA A 5 -44.91 30.64 -52.24
C ALA A 5 -45.00 29.70 -53.50
N GLU A 6 -45.85 28.64 -53.57
CA GLU A 6 -46.47 27.66 -52.64
C GLU A 6 -47.23 26.56 -53.48
N ALA A 7 -47.97 25.62 -52.84
CA ALA A 7 -49.05 24.73 -53.35
C ALA A 7 -48.64 23.36 -54.00
N THR A 8 -49.28 22.18 -53.78
CA THR A 8 -50.15 21.56 -52.74
C THR A 8 -50.12 19.98 -52.92
N PRO A 9 -50.92 19.08 -52.25
CA PRO A 9 -50.47 17.70 -51.94
C PRO A 9 -51.23 16.51 -52.61
N PRO A 10 -50.82 15.24 -52.33
CA PRO A 10 -51.62 14.02 -52.52
C PRO A 10 -52.47 13.60 -51.28
N PRO A 11 -53.43 12.65 -51.41
CA PRO A 11 -54.54 12.48 -50.46
C PRO A 11 -54.44 11.33 -49.43
N ALA A 12 -55.49 11.18 -48.62
CA ALA A 12 -55.57 10.35 -47.40
C ALA A 12 -56.08 8.89 -47.61
N THR A 13 -56.02 8.12 -46.51
CA THR A 13 -56.46 6.72 -46.38
C THR A 13 -57.97 6.52 -46.23
N PRO A 14 -58.53 5.39 -46.72
CA PRO A 14 -59.80 4.83 -46.27
C PRO A 14 -59.59 3.70 -45.23
N ALA A 15 -60.65 3.35 -44.48
CA ALA A 15 -60.66 2.25 -43.50
C ALA A 15 -61.90 1.34 -43.68
N ALA A 16 -61.76 0.05 -43.36
CA ALA A 16 -62.86 -0.93 -43.23
C ALA A 16 -62.40 -2.18 -42.44
N GLU A 17 -63.34 -3.04 -42.04
CA GLU A 17 -63.15 -4.08 -41.01
C GLU A 17 -63.70 -5.47 -41.42
N ALA A 18 -63.25 -6.50 -40.68
CA ALA A 18 -63.98 -7.75 -40.32
C ALA A 18 -63.79 -9.08 -41.12
N LYS A 19 -63.46 -10.11 -40.30
CA LYS A 19 -63.92 -11.53 -40.27
C LYS A 19 -63.26 -12.68 -41.07
N GLN A 20 -62.98 -13.72 -40.26
CA GLN A 20 -62.82 -15.19 -40.43
C GLN A 20 -63.82 -15.89 -41.40
N PRO A 21 -63.65 -17.18 -41.81
CA PRO A 21 -63.06 -18.33 -41.06
C PRO A 21 -62.12 -19.26 -41.88
N SER A 22 -61.46 -20.34 -41.39
CA SER A 22 -61.95 -21.53 -40.65
C SER A 22 -60.77 -22.53 -40.38
N ALA A 23 -60.89 -23.70 -39.72
CA ALA A 23 -61.58 -24.13 -38.48
C ALA A 23 -61.24 -25.61 -38.11
N ARG A 24 -61.24 -25.97 -36.81
CA ARG A 24 -61.16 -27.35 -36.20
C ARG A 24 -59.75 -28.00 -36.22
N PHE A 25 -59.34 -28.89 -35.31
CA PHE A 25 -59.92 -29.62 -34.14
C PHE A 25 -58.74 -30.04 -33.19
N ARG A 26 -58.81 -30.57 -31.95
CA ARG A 26 -59.85 -30.87 -30.92
C ARG A 26 -59.16 -30.93 -29.51
N TRP A 27 -59.92 -31.15 -28.43
CA TRP A 27 -59.55 -31.37 -27.01
C TRP A 27 -60.21 -32.69 -26.48
N PRO A 28 -60.19 -33.14 -25.18
CA PRO A 28 -59.87 -32.50 -23.87
C PRO A 28 -58.90 -33.34 -22.98
N ARG A 29 -58.76 -33.30 -21.62
CA ARG A 29 -59.34 -32.59 -20.43
C ARG A 29 -58.18 -32.39 -19.39
N GLY A 30 -58.23 -32.18 -18.06
CA GLY A 30 -59.21 -32.26 -16.93
C GLY A 30 -58.71 -33.26 -15.86
N LEU A 31 -58.70 -33.07 -14.53
CA LEU A 31 -59.21 -32.04 -13.58
C LEU A 31 -58.32 -32.02 -12.30
N GLN A 32 -57.83 -30.87 -11.80
CA GLN A 32 -58.28 -30.10 -10.60
C GLN A 32 -57.95 -30.67 -9.18
N PRO A 33 -57.69 -29.81 -8.15
CA PRO A 33 -57.09 -30.22 -6.85
C PRO A 33 -58.05 -30.22 -5.64
N SER A 34 -57.60 -30.72 -4.48
CA SER A 34 -58.20 -30.47 -3.15
C SER A 34 -57.19 -30.65 -1.99
N SER A 35 -57.61 -30.39 -0.73
CA SER A 35 -56.73 -29.97 0.37
C SER A 35 -56.72 -30.86 1.63
N THR A 36 -55.57 -30.83 2.33
CA THR A 36 -55.38 -31.06 3.79
C THR A 36 -55.91 -32.35 4.46
N ARG A 37 -55.01 -33.05 5.19
CA ARG A 37 -55.13 -33.24 6.66
C ARG A 37 -53.87 -33.86 7.29
N ARG A 38 -53.64 -33.46 8.55
CA ARG A 38 -53.08 -34.16 9.74
C ARG A 38 -52.29 -35.48 9.55
N ALA A 39 -51.30 -35.81 10.38
CA ALA A 39 -50.46 -35.07 11.35
C ALA A 39 -49.51 -36.10 12.01
N LEU A 40 -48.27 -35.73 12.33
CA LEU A 40 -47.50 -36.22 13.49
C LEU A 40 -46.15 -35.47 13.59
N LEU A 41 -45.84 -35.00 14.80
CA LEU A 41 -44.52 -34.52 15.23
C LEU A 41 -44.01 -35.48 16.33
N LEU A 42 -42.77 -35.21 16.79
CA LEU A 42 -41.97 -35.88 17.84
C LEU A 42 -40.82 -36.73 17.24
N THR A 43 -39.60 -36.23 17.05
CA THR A 43 -38.56 -35.80 18.03
C THR A 43 -37.85 -36.94 18.77
N ALA A 44 -36.56 -37.14 18.48
CA ALA A 44 -35.44 -37.45 19.40
C ALA A 44 -34.27 -38.08 18.62
N LEU A 45 -33.04 -37.96 19.17
CA LEU A 45 -31.78 -38.56 18.67
C LEU A 45 -31.30 -38.02 17.31
N GLY A 46 -30.11 -37.44 17.18
CA GLY A 46 -29.15 -37.01 18.21
C GLY A 46 -28.13 -36.04 17.62
N GLY A 47 -27.81 -34.95 18.34
CA GLY A 47 -26.80 -33.98 17.93
C GLY A 47 -25.40 -34.36 18.42
N LEU A 48 -24.40 -33.55 18.01
CA LEU A 48 -22.95 -33.82 18.11
C LEU A 48 -22.53 -34.91 17.08
N LEU A 49 -21.50 -34.74 16.26
CA LEU A 49 -20.35 -33.84 16.35
C LEU A 49 -20.14 -33.03 15.06
N ILE A 50 -20.06 -31.71 15.18
CA ILE A 50 -19.18 -30.89 14.32
C ILE A 50 -18.22 -30.21 15.29
N ALA A 51 -17.10 -30.88 15.55
CA ALA A 51 -16.03 -30.29 16.35
C ALA A 51 -15.37 -29.19 15.51
N GLY A 52 -15.67 -27.93 15.83
CA GLY A 52 -15.04 -26.79 15.18
C GLY A 52 -13.53 -26.82 15.45
N LEU A 53 -12.73 -27.06 14.42
CA LEU A 53 -11.29 -26.91 14.50
C LEU A 53 -10.99 -25.42 14.61
N VAL A 54 -10.91 -24.90 15.84
CA VAL A 54 -10.43 -23.55 16.12
C VAL A 54 -8.94 -23.52 15.80
N THR A 55 -8.62 -23.25 14.54
CA THR A 55 -7.31 -22.73 14.16
C THR A 55 -7.16 -21.40 14.90
N ALA A 56 -6.32 -21.40 15.93
CA ALA A 56 -5.90 -20.17 16.58
C ALA A 56 -5.16 -19.32 15.54
N LEU A 57 -5.89 -18.37 14.96
CA LEU A 57 -5.26 -17.26 14.25
C LEU A 57 -4.42 -16.53 15.30
N PRO A 58 -3.11 -16.32 15.10
CA PRO A 58 -2.38 -15.38 15.92
C PRO A 58 -3.05 -14.02 15.78
N GLU A 59 -3.08 -13.25 16.87
CA GLU A 59 -3.48 -11.84 16.86
C GLU A 59 -2.83 -11.14 15.67
N VAL A 60 -3.64 -10.46 14.84
CA VAL A 60 -3.13 -9.69 13.71
C VAL A 60 -2.48 -8.43 14.27
N GLY A 61 -1.22 -8.56 14.68
CA GLY A 61 -0.41 -7.42 15.09
C GLY A 61 -0.34 -6.38 13.98
N ASP A 62 -0.46 -5.11 14.35
CA ASP A 62 -0.52 -3.98 13.43
C ASP A 62 0.63 -4.02 12.42
N ALA A 63 0.31 -4.28 11.15
CA ALA A 63 1.28 -4.34 10.06
C ALA A 63 1.72 -2.92 9.68
N PRO A 64 2.91 -2.45 10.09
CA PRO A 64 3.33 -1.08 9.84
C PRO A 64 3.90 -1.03 8.43
N GLY A 65 3.14 -0.48 7.48
CA GLY A 65 3.60 -0.40 6.09
C GLY A 65 2.56 -0.03 5.03
N ARG A 66 1.28 -0.38 5.24
CA ARG A 66 0.20 -0.09 4.27
C ARG A 66 -1.03 0.66 4.82
N LEU A 67 -1.18 0.80 6.13
CA LEU A 67 -2.38 1.41 6.74
C LEU A 67 -2.38 2.96 6.79
N LEU A 68 -1.53 3.64 6.01
CA LEU A 68 -1.37 5.11 6.03
C LEU A 68 -2.46 5.87 5.27
N GLY A 69 -3.66 5.75 5.83
CA GLY A 69 -4.94 6.25 5.32
C GLY A 69 -6.14 5.60 6.04
N LEU A 70 -5.93 4.50 6.77
CA LEU A 70 -6.90 3.97 7.71
C LEU A 70 -6.80 4.71 9.04
N THR A 71 -7.73 5.63 9.26
CA THR A 71 -8.05 6.11 10.61
C THR A 71 -8.83 5.03 11.33
N ASP A 72 -8.36 4.60 12.50
CA ASP A 72 -8.98 3.50 13.25
C ASP A 72 -10.48 3.72 13.48
N ALA A 73 -11.28 2.73 13.07
CA ALA A 73 -12.72 2.71 13.35
C ALA A 73 -13.04 2.59 14.86
N ASN A 74 -12.02 2.33 15.68
CA ASN A 74 -12.07 2.34 17.14
C ASN A 74 -12.07 3.77 17.74
N SER A 75 -12.67 4.73 17.02
CA SER A 75 -13.10 5.99 17.62
C SER A 75 -14.05 5.68 18.78
N THR A 76 -13.64 6.03 20.01
CA THR A 76 -14.52 5.95 21.18
C THR A 76 -15.80 6.76 20.90
N PRO A 77 -16.97 6.37 21.41
CA PRO A 77 -18.25 6.92 20.97
C PRO A 77 -18.38 8.42 21.31
N SER A 78 -17.95 9.27 20.36
CA SER A 78 -18.05 10.73 20.42
C SER A 78 -19.48 11.15 20.70
N THR A 79 -19.68 11.92 21.77
CA THR A 79 -21.00 12.32 22.27
C THR A 79 -21.87 12.90 21.16
N ALA A 80 -23.07 12.33 20.98
CA ALA A 80 -23.95 12.56 19.82
C ALA A 80 -24.06 14.04 19.40
N GLY A 81 -23.37 14.40 18.31
CA GLY A 81 -22.96 15.78 18.03
C GLY A 81 -23.19 16.27 16.60
N LYS A 82 -24.34 15.91 15.99
CA LYS A 82 -24.73 16.11 14.58
C LYS A 82 -23.97 15.20 13.61
N THR A 83 -24.70 14.63 12.65
CA THR A 83 -24.11 14.00 11.47
C THR A 83 -23.32 15.03 10.68
N ASN A 84 -22.05 14.74 10.39
CA ASN A 84 -21.16 15.73 9.82
C ASN A 84 -21.48 16.00 8.33
N SER A 85 -22.30 17.03 8.11
CA SER A 85 -22.72 17.50 6.77
C SER A 85 -21.59 17.92 5.83
N THR A 86 -20.33 17.97 6.29
CA THR A 86 -19.15 18.12 5.42
C THR A 86 -19.07 16.95 4.44
N PHE A 87 -19.21 15.70 4.89
CA PHE A 87 -19.10 14.53 3.99
C PHE A 87 -20.13 14.56 2.86
N GLY A 88 -21.37 14.95 3.17
CA GLY A 88 -22.44 15.10 2.16
C GLY A 88 -22.26 16.27 1.18
N ARG A 89 -21.31 17.19 1.40
CA ARG A 89 -21.14 18.43 0.62
C ARG A 89 -19.73 18.64 0.03
N ALA A 90 -18.71 17.99 0.60
CA ALA A 90 -17.32 18.15 0.20
C ALA A 90 -17.12 17.76 -1.28
N SER A 91 -16.42 18.60 -2.00
CA SER A 91 -16.25 18.55 -3.46
C SER A 91 -14.78 18.44 -3.84
N SER A 92 -14.51 18.12 -5.11
CA SER A 92 -13.15 18.11 -5.65
C SER A 92 -12.50 19.49 -5.49
N GLY A 93 -11.33 19.55 -4.87
CA GLY A 93 -10.63 20.78 -4.52
C GLY A 93 -10.98 21.43 -3.18
N ASP A 94 -11.86 20.83 -2.37
CA ASP A 94 -12.06 21.25 -0.98
C ASP A 94 -10.92 20.77 -0.08
N CYS A 95 -10.52 21.62 0.87
CA CYS A 95 -9.50 21.32 1.87
C CYS A 95 -10.13 21.16 3.25
N LEU A 96 -9.80 20.09 3.96
CA LEU A 96 -10.47 19.66 5.19
C LEU A 96 -9.53 19.69 6.39
N THR A 97 -10.03 20.20 7.53
CA THR A 97 -9.32 20.20 8.81
C THR A 97 -10.17 19.65 9.94
N TRP A 98 -9.52 19.10 10.96
CA TRP A 98 -10.15 18.54 12.16
C TRP A 98 -9.19 18.59 13.37
N PRO A 99 -9.72 18.57 14.61
CA PRO A 99 -8.91 18.40 15.83
C PRO A 99 -8.17 17.06 15.83
N GLU A 100 -7.10 16.92 16.61
CA GLU A 100 -6.33 15.66 16.60
C GLU A 100 -7.20 14.42 16.88
N ARG A 101 -6.95 13.35 16.11
CA ARG A 101 -7.63 12.04 16.20
C ARG A 101 -9.17 12.06 16.00
N THR A 102 -9.76 13.12 15.44
CA THR A 102 -11.22 13.21 15.15
C THR A 102 -11.55 13.45 13.66
N PRO A 103 -11.17 12.54 12.75
CA PRO A 103 -11.37 12.68 11.29
C PRO A 103 -12.85 12.74 10.88
N ASP A 104 -13.73 12.15 11.68
CA ASP A 104 -15.19 12.22 11.58
C ASP A 104 -15.74 13.64 11.79
N ALA A 105 -15.00 14.50 12.50
CA ALA A 105 -15.33 15.91 12.75
C ALA A 105 -14.82 16.89 11.66
N ALA A 106 -14.39 16.39 10.49
CA ALA A 106 -13.84 17.20 9.39
C ALA A 106 -14.71 18.41 8.97
N THR A 107 -14.05 19.54 8.74
CA THR A 107 -14.68 20.80 8.28
C THR A 107 -13.92 21.38 7.09
N VAL A 108 -14.65 21.98 6.13
CA VAL A 108 -14.05 22.65 4.98
C VAL A 108 -13.42 23.98 5.41
N VAL A 109 -12.17 24.20 5.02
CA VAL A 109 -11.40 25.43 5.23
C VAL A 109 -10.71 25.86 3.93
N PRO A 110 -10.29 27.14 3.79
CA PRO A 110 -9.42 27.55 2.69
C PRO A 110 -8.14 26.72 2.66
N CYS A 111 -7.70 26.29 1.47
CA CYS A 111 -6.44 25.55 1.32
C CYS A 111 -5.18 26.38 1.68
N THR A 112 -5.32 27.71 1.84
CA THR A 112 -4.27 28.59 2.39
C THR A 112 -4.05 28.40 3.89
N ASP A 113 -5.01 27.79 4.58
CA ASP A 113 -5.05 27.63 6.02
C ASP A 113 -4.64 26.20 6.40
N ASP A 114 -4.41 25.95 7.70
CA ASP A 114 -3.95 24.65 8.21
C ASP A 114 -5.00 23.55 8.03
N HIS A 115 -4.79 22.69 7.04
CA HIS A 115 -5.67 21.57 6.70
C HIS A 115 -4.89 20.25 6.63
N ARG A 116 -5.59 19.12 6.80
CA ARG A 116 -4.98 17.78 6.91
C ARG A 116 -5.28 16.89 5.69
N PHE A 117 -6.23 17.28 4.83
CA PHE A 117 -6.66 16.51 3.67
C PHE A 117 -7.12 17.44 2.52
N GLU A 118 -6.70 17.18 1.28
CA GLU A 118 -7.26 17.80 0.07
C GLU A 118 -8.11 16.76 -0.68
N VAL A 119 -9.38 17.08 -0.92
CA VAL A 119 -10.35 16.17 -1.57
C VAL A 119 -10.11 16.17 -3.08
N ALA A 120 -9.76 15.00 -3.62
CA ALA A 120 -9.67 14.78 -5.07
C ALA A 120 -11.04 14.44 -5.67
N GLU A 121 -11.82 13.56 -5.03
CA GLU A 121 -13.11 13.10 -5.56
C GLU A 121 -14.06 12.67 -4.42
N SER A 122 -15.33 13.04 -4.51
CA SER A 122 -16.39 12.61 -3.59
C SER A 122 -17.16 11.45 -4.22
N ILE A 123 -16.92 10.22 -3.74
CA ILE A 123 -17.53 9.00 -4.27
C ILE A 123 -18.74 8.62 -3.43
N ASP A 124 -19.91 8.50 -4.07
CA ASP A 124 -21.12 7.99 -3.44
C ASP A 124 -21.22 6.48 -3.65
N MET A 125 -20.93 5.69 -2.62
CA MET A 125 -20.82 4.24 -2.76
C MET A 125 -22.15 3.55 -3.15
N ARG A 126 -23.30 4.25 -3.07
CA ARG A 126 -24.59 3.73 -3.52
C ARG A 126 -24.73 3.64 -5.04
N THR A 127 -23.78 4.20 -5.81
CA THR A 127 -23.79 4.10 -7.28
C THR A 127 -23.17 2.80 -7.79
N PHE A 128 -22.45 2.05 -6.95
CA PHE A 128 -21.90 0.74 -7.30
C PHE A 128 -22.98 -0.34 -7.22
N PRO A 129 -23.05 -1.25 -8.21
CA PRO A 129 -24.08 -2.29 -8.24
C PRO A 129 -23.82 -3.38 -7.20
N GLY A 130 -24.87 -3.79 -6.48
CA GLY A 130 -24.84 -4.89 -5.52
C GLY A 130 -25.43 -4.50 -4.17
N SER A 131 -25.20 -5.35 -3.16
CA SER A 131 -25.64 -5.11 -1.77
C SER A 131 -24.55 -4.55 -0.86
N GLU A 132 -23.28 -4.51 -1.29
CA GLU A 132 -22.11 -4.16 -0.45
C GLU A 132 -22.25 -2.81 0.28
N TYR A 133 -22.87 -1.83 -0.38
CA TYR A 133 -23.07 -0.48 0.14
C TYR A 133 -24.55 -0.12 0.33
N GLY A 134 -25.42 -1.14 0.37
CA GLY A 134 -26.87 -0.97 0.49
C GLY A 134 -27.30 -0.35 1.84
N PRO A 135 -28.60 0.03 1.97
CA PRO A 135 -29.10 0.71 3.18
C PRO A 135 -28.90 -0.07 4.48
N SER A 136 -28.94 -1.40 4.41
CA SER A 136 -28.74 -2.31 5.55
C SER A 136 -27.38 -3.04 5.54
N ALA A 137 -26.41 -2.55 4.75
CA ALA A 137 -25.07 -3.13 4.73
C ALA A 137 -24.26 -2.71 5.96
N ASP A 138 -23.49 -3.63 6.52
CA ASP A 138 -22.47 -3.31 7.52
C ASP A 138 -21.38 -2.39 6.93
N PRO A 139 -20.67 -1.62 7.78
CA PRO A 139 -19.52 -0.82 7.36
C PRO A 139 -18.38 -1.68 6.78
N PRO A 140 -17.58 -1.17 5.82
CA PRO A 140 -16.49 -1.93 5.23
C PRO A 140 -15.40 -2.29 6.25
N SER A 141 -14.87 -3.51 6.19
CA SER A 141 -13.76 -3.93 7.05
C SER A 141 -12.44 -3.20 6.70
N PRO A 142 -11.45 -3.13 7.61
CA PRO A 142 -10.17 -2.47 7.34
C PRO A 142 -9.47 -2.95 6.05
N ALA A 143 -9.48 -4.26 5.79
CA ALA A 143 -8.93 -4.83 4.56
C ALA A 143 -9.71 -4.37 3.30
N ARG A 144 -11.05 -4.26 3.38
CA ARG A 144 -11.85 -3.75 2.27
C ARG A 144 -11.69 -2.23 2.08
N ILE A 145 -11.49 -1.47 3.16
CA ILE A 145 -11.13 -0.05 3.08
C ILE A 145 -9.80 0.15 2.33
N GLN A 146 -8.77 -0.66 2.62
CA GLN A 146 -7.51 -0.61 1.85
C GLN A 146 -7.76 -0.90 0.36
N GLN A 147 -8.53 -1.95 0.05
CA GLN A 147 -8.88 -2.31 -1.32
C GLN A 147 -9.67 -1.18 -2.02
N ILE A 148 -10.60 -0.50 -1.34
CA ILE A 148 -11.32 0.67 -1.87
C ILE A 148 -10.36 1.84 -2.16
N ASN A 149 -9.38 2.08 -1.30
CA ASN A 149 -8.37 3.12 -1.52
C ASN A 149 -7.54 2.82 -2.79
N GLU A 150 -7.13 1.57 -2.99
CA GLU A 150 -6.41 1.09 -4.18
C GLU A 150 -7.29 1.12 -5.45
N GLU A 151 -8.54 0.65 -5.38
CA GLU A 151 -9.46 0.56 -6.53
C GLU A 151 -10.06 1.89 -6.97
N GLN A 152 -10.38 2.79 -6.02
CA GLN A 152 -11.17 4.00 -6.28
C GLN A 152 -10.34 5.28 -6.10
N CYS A 153 -9.62 5.40 -4.98
CA CYS A 153 -8.96 6.65 -4.64
C CYS A 153 -7.65 6.88 -5.39
N VAL A 154 -6.85 5.85 -5.67
CA VAL A 154 -5.63 6.00 -6.51
C VAL A 154 -5.97 6.46 -7.93
N PRO A 155 -6.98 5.90 -8.63
CA PRO A 155 -7.45 6.45 -9.91
C PRO A 155 -8.02 7.86 -9.79
N ALA A 156 -8.79 8.18 -8.74
CA ALA A 156 -9.36 9.51 -8.51
C ALA A 156 -8.29 10.59 -8.35
N VAL A 157 -7.33 10.37 -7.45
CA VAL A 157 -6.21 11.31 -7.22
C VAL A 157 -5.34 11.48 -8.46
N ARG A 158 -5.10 10.39 -9.23
CA ARG A 158 -4.40 10.47 -10.52
C ARG A 158 -5.14 11.31 -11.56
N ARG A 159 -6.48 11.25 -11.61
CA ARG A 159 -7.29 12.15 -12.45
C ARG A 159 -7.21 13.60 -11.98
N TYR A 160 -7.35 13.83 -10.67
CA TYR A 160 -7.37 15.16 -10.06
C TYR A 160 -6.05 15.93 -10.27
N LEU A 161 -4.91 15.31 -9.94
CA LEU A 161 -3.60 15.95 -10.12
C LEU A 161 -3.12 15.92 -11.58
N GLY A 162 -3.49 14.90 -12.37
CA GLY A 162 -3.07 14.79 -13.77
C GLY A 162 -1.54 14.84 -13.94
N PRO A 163 -0.97 15.79 -14.71
CA PRO A 163 0.49 15.99 -14.80
C PRO A 163 1.18 16.33 -13.46
N LYS A 164 0.41 16.67 -12.42
CA LYS A 164 0.89 16.95 -11.07
C LYS A 164 0.90 15.73 -10.13
N PHE A 165 0.56 14.55 -10.62
CA PHE A 165 0.65 13.31 -9.84
C PHE A 165 2.10 12.81 -9.73
N ASP A 166 2.73 12.94 -8.55
CA ASP A 166 4.00 12.26 -8.24
C ASP A 166 3.71 10.86 -7.64
N PRO A 167 4.11 9.75 -8.29
CA PRO A 167 4.02 8.43 -7.67
C PRO A 167 4.92 8.27 -6.43
N ASN A 168 5.91 9.15 -6.26
CA ASN A 168 6.83 9.20 -5.13
C ASN A 168 6.57 10.42 -4.23
N SER A 169 5.35 10.96 -4.23
CA SER A 169 4.98 12.12 -3.41
C SER A 169 5.21 11.87 -1.91
N LYS A 170 5.51 12.95 -1.17
CA LYS A 170 5.39 12.98 0.29
C LYS A 170 3.95 12.91 0.79
N PHE A 171 2.97 13.19 -0.07
CA PHE A 171 1.55 13.06 0.26
C PHE A 171 1.05 11.65 -0.09
N SER A 172 0.31 11.00 0.82
CA SER A 172 -0.29 9.69 0.55
C SER A 172 -1.72 9.82 0.01
N VAL A 173 -2.10 8.89 -0.88
CA VAL A 173 -3.49 8.72 -1.31
C VAL A 173 -4.27 8.05 -0.18
N SER A 174 -5.36 8.69 0.23
CA SER A 174 -6.15 8.31 1.40
C SER A 174 -7.65 8.50 1.15
N MET A 175 -8.46 7.92 2.04
CA MET A 175 -9.92 7.91 1.96
C MET A 175 -10.52 8.33 3.30
N LEU A 176 -11.25 9.44 3.32
CA LEU A 176 -11.92 9.98 4.50
C LEU A 176 -13.43 9.68 4.45
N TRP A 177 -14.03 9.27 5.57
CA TRP A 177 -15.46 8.94 5.63
C TRP A 177 -16.06 9.21 7.02
N ALA A 178 -17.39 9.27 7.10
CA ALA A 178 -18.12 9.65 8.31
C ALA A 178 -18.21 8.55 9.40
N GLY A 179 -17.49 7.44 9.22
CA GLY A 179 -17.38 6.34 10.18
C GLY A 179 -18.62 5.46 10.37
N ASP A 180 -18.45 4.42 11.19
CA ASP A 180 -19.43 3.37 11.50
C ASP A 180 -20.80 3.92 11.90
N ASN A 181 -20.84 4.97 12.73
CA ASN A 181 -22.10 5.51 13.26
C ASN A 181 -22.96 6.17 12.16
N ALA A 182 -22.35 7.01 11.33
CA ALA A 182 -23.05 7.64 10.21
C ALA A 182 -23.45 6.60 9.15
N TRP A 183 -22.62 5.57 8.93
CA TRP A 183 -22.96 4.47 8.04
C TRP A 183 -24.17 3.67 8.54
N ARG A 184 -24.16 3.20 9.80
CA ARG A 184 -25.22 2.36 10.37
C ARG A 184 -26.53 3.12 10.62
N HIS A 185 -26.48 4.41 10.96
CA HIS A 185 -27.64 5.15 11.48
C HIS A 185 -28.08 6.36 10.65
N ALA A 186 -27.18 7.00 9.89
CA ALA A 186 -27.53 8.13 9.02
C ALA A 186 -27.70 7.72 7.54
N GLY A 187 -27.37 6.47 7.18
CA GLY A 187 -27.36 6.00 5.80
C GLY A 187 -26.28 6.67 4.95
N GLU A 188 -25.24 7.23 5.59
CA GLU A 188 -24.12 7.84 4.88
C GLU A 188 -23.28 6.76 4.19
N ARG A 189 -22.94 7.02 2.93
CA ARG A 189 -22.22 6.12 2.02
C ARG A 189 -21.18 6.88 1.19
N ARG A 190 -21.00 8.17 1.45
CA ARG A 190 -20.01 9.01 0.78
C ARG A 190 -18.62 8.80 1.36
N MET A 191 -17.67 8.58 0.47
CA MET A 191 -16.26 8.35 0.73
C MET A 191 -15.49 9.42 -0.03
N LEU A 192 -14.66 10.20 0.66
CA LEU A 192 -13.87 11.27 0.07
C LEU A 192 -12.48 10.72 -0.22
N CYS A 193 -12.16 10.53 -1.50
CA CYS A 193 -10.82 10.18 -1.95
C CYS A 193 -9.98 11.45 -2.06
N GLY A 194 -8.72 11.40 -1.62
CA GLY A 194 -7.87 12.58 -1.58
C GLY A 194 -6.45 12.33 -1.12
N LEU A 195 -5.81 13.42 -0.70
CA LEU A 195 -4.39 13.49 -0.36
C LEU A 195 -4.21 13.99 1.07
N GLN A 196 -3.33 13.33 1.83
CA GLN A 196 -2.94 13.73 3.18
C GLN A 196 -1.41 13.76 3.31
N LEU A 197 -0.88 14.48 4.29
CA LEU A 197 0.54 14.42 4.64
C LEU A 197 0.74 13.44 5.82
N PRO A 198 1.43 12.29 5.64
CA PRO A 198 1.72 11.37 6.74
C PRO A 198 2.58 11.99 7.84
N GLY A 199 2.28 11.61 9.08
CA GLY A 199 3.06 11.92 10.28
C GLY A 199 3.28 10.69 11.16
N PRO A 200 3.98 10.85 12.29
CA PRO A 200 4.17 9.78 13.26
C PRO A 200 2.84 9.30 13.84
N ASN A 201 2.79 8.05 14.33
CA ASN A 201 1.63 7.48 15.02
C ASN A 201 0.32 7.56 14.20
N ASN A 202 0.39 7.30 12.89
CA ASN A 202 -0.72 7.37 11.92
C ASN A 202 -1.48 8.72 11.87
N GLN A 203 -0.90 9.80 12.38
CA GLN A 203 -1.50 11.14 12.31
C GLN A 203 -1.34 11.76 10.91
N GLN A 204 -2.36 12.50 10.48
CA GLN A 204 -2.29 13.39 9.31
C GLN A 204 -1.74 14.75 9.75
N LEU A 205 -0.57 15.14 9.24
CA LEU A 205 0.03 16.45 9.52
C LEU A 205 -0.78 17.56 8.82
N ALA A 206 -0.82 18.73 9.45
CA ALA A 206 -1.38 19.92 8.82
C ALA A 206 -0.41 20.50 7.78
N PHE A 207 -0.95 21.00 6.66
CA PHE A 207 -0.20 21.67 5.59
C PHE A 207 -1.02 22.83 4.99
N LYS A 208 -0.40 23.58 4.06
CA LYS A 208 -0.95 24.77 3.39
C LYS A 208 -0.59 24.78 1.91
N GLY A 209 -1.46 25.35 1.09
CA GLY A 209 -1.41 25.29 -0.38
C GLY A 209 -2.12 24.05 -0.92
N ARG A 210 -2.28 23.96 -2.25
CA ARG A 210 -2.76 22.74 -2.92
C ARG A 210 -1.60 21.80 -3.22
N VAL A 211 -1.81 20.48 -3.15
CA VAL A 211 -0.76 19.48 -3.44
C VAL A 211 -0.18 19.62 -4.86
N ALA A 212 -1.00 20.08 -5.82
CA ALA A 212 -0.56 20.38 -7.19
C ALA A 212 0.41 21.57 -7.32
N GLU A 213 0.51 22.41 -6.28
CA GLU A 213 1.29 23.66 -6.21
C GLU A 213 2.46 23.58 -5.21
N ILE A 214 2.41 22.61 -4.28
CA ILE A 214 3.45 22.37 -3.27
C ILE A 214 4.59 21.51 -3.85
N ASN A 215 5.83 21.75 -3.40
CA ASN A 215 6.95 20.82 -3.64
C ASN A 215 6.65 19.46 -2.98
N GLN A 216 6.42 18.43 -3.80
CA GLN A 216 6.01 17.08 -3.39
C GLN A 216 7.17 16.19 -2.93
N SER A 217 8.41 16.68 -2.93
CA SER A 217 9.60 15.88 -2.59
C SER A 217 9.49 15.18 -1.25
N LYS A 218 9.80 13.88 -1.28
CA LYS A 218 9.71 12.94 -0.17
C LYS A 218 10.98 12.99 0.68
N VAL A 219 11.05 14.06 1.48
CA VAL A 219 12.21 14.45 2.28
C VAL A 219 11.79 14.79 3.70
N TRP A 220 12.71 14.59 4.65
CA TRP A 220 12.50 14.82 6.08
C TRP A 220 13.72 15.51 6.70
N PRO A 221 13.59 16.16 7.88
CA PRO A 221 14.73 16.71 8.61
C PRO A 221 15.80 15.65 8.93
N ALA A 222 17.07 16.05 8.92
CA ALA A 222 18.16 15.19 9.34
C ALA A 222 17.98 14.77 10.83
N GLY A 223 18.14 13.48 11.13
CA GLY A 223 17.77 12.86 12.41
C GLY A 223 16.38 12.22 12.42
N THR A 224 15.63 12.24 11.31
CA THR A 224 14.38 11.50 11.19
C THR A 224 14.67 10.02 10.92
N CYS A 225 14.21 9.13 11.81
CA CYS A 225 14.22 7.69 11.58
C CYS A 225 12.92 7.26 10.89
N LEU A 226 13.02 6.47 9.82
CA LEU A 226 11.89 5.99 9.02
C LEU A 226 11.63 4.51 9.31
N GLY A 227 10.39 4.18 9.70
CA GLY A 227 10.00 2.87 10.22
C GLY A 227 10.32 1.67 9.30
N ILE A 228 10.22 0.45 9.84
CA ILE A 228 10.39 -0.79 9.07
C ILE A 228 9.16 -1.69 9.22
N ASP A 229 8.68 -2.23 8.10
CA ASP A 229 7.72 -3.32 8.08
C ASP A 229 8.48 -4.61 8.45
N SER A 230 8.25 -5.12 9.65
CA SER A 230 8.88 -6.34 10.16
C SER A 230 8.45 -7.62 9.41
N THR A 231 7.36 -7.57 8.65
CA THR A 231 6.86 -8.70 7.84
C THR A 231 7.51 -8.74 6.46
N THR A 232 7.69 -7.57 5.82
CA THR A 232 8.29 -7.50 4.46
C THR A 232 9.77 -7.09 4.44
N ASN A 233 10.32 -6.64 5.58
CA ASN A 233 11.65 -6.04 5.71
C ASN A 233 11.86 -4.88 4.73
N GLN A 234 10.85 -4.02 4.57
CA GLN A 234 10.88 -2.82 3.73
C GLN A 234 10.74 -1.55 4.58
N PRO A 235 11.31 -0.42 4.14
CA PRO A 235 11.13 0.85 4.81
C PRO A 235 9.67 1.32 4.69
N VAL A 236 9.21 1.99 5.74
CA VAL A 236 7.93 2.68 5.80
C VAL A 236 8.24 4.16 5.84
N ASP A 237 7.60 4.95 4.98
CA ASP A 237 7.84 6.39 4.83
C ASP A 237 7.23 7.25 5.95
N VAL A 238 7.39 6.80 7.19
CA VAL A 238 6.78 7.35 8.39
C VAL A 238 7.86 7.61 9.43
N PRO A 239 7.97 8.85 9.93
CA PRO A 239 8.80 9.17 11.09
C PRO A 239 8.42 8.31 12.32
N VAL A 240 9.40 7.64 12.89
CA VAL A 240 9.31 6.95 14.18
C VAL A 240 10.38 7.50 15.13
N ASP A 241 10.23 7.24 16.44
CA ASP A 241 11.34 7.45 17.37
C ASP A 241 12.51 6.53 16.98
N CYS A 242 13.74 7.04 16.97
CA CYS A 242 14.91 6.24 16.61
C CYS A 242 15.19 5.09 17.59
N ALA A 243 14.66 5.12 18.83
CA ALA A 243 14.69 3.99 19.76
C ALA A 243 13.68 2.87 19.38
N ALA A 244 12.77 3.12 18.43
CA ALA A 244 11.90 2.10 17.85
C ALA A 244 12.55 1.45 16.61
N PRO A 245 12.07 0.25 16.19
CA PRO A 245 12.48 -0.39 14.94
C PRO A 245 12.30 0.50 13.71
N HIS A 246 13.40 0.75 12.99
CA HIS A 246 13.42 1.57 11.78
C HIS A 246 14.34 0.99 10.69
N ALA A 247 14.18 1.40 9.44
CA ALA A 247 14.97 0.90 8.31
C ALA A 247 16.15 1.82 7.95
N MET A 248 16.00 3.13 8.19
CA MET A 248 17.02 4.13 7.89
C MET A 248 16.86 5.41 8.73
N GLU A 249 17.97 6.12 8.95
CA GLU A 249 18.00 7.47 9.52
C GLU A 249 18.39 8.48 8.43
N VAL A 250 17.60 9.55 8.27
CA VAL A 250 17.87 10.63 7.30
C VAL A 250 19.02 11.49 7.82
N THR A 251 20.04 11.72 6.99
CA THR A 251 21.25 12.49 7.32
C THR A 251 21.29 13.87 6.65
N GLY A 252 20.49 14.08 5.60
CA GLY A 252 20.46 15.33 4.85
C GLY A 252 19.41 15.35 3.75
N THR A 253 19.39 16.44 2.97
CA THR A 253 18.50 16.61 1.82
C THR A 253 19.22 17.43 0.75
N VAL A 254 19.16 16.99 -0.50
CA VAL A 254 19.83 17.63 -1.65
C VAL A 254 18.77 18.20 -2.58
N ASN A 255 18.82 19.52 -2.81
CA ASN A 255 17.99 20.21 -3.79
C ASN A 255 18.67 20.19 -5.17
N LEU A 256 18.08 19.48 -6.13
CA LEU A 256 18.58 19.42 -7.51
C LEU A 256 18.37 20.74 -8.26
N ALA A 257 17.36 21.55 -7.91
CA ALA A 257 17.05 22.79 -8.61
C ALA A 257 18.17 23.84 -8.51
N GLU A 258 18.96 23.81 -7.43
CA GLU A 258 20.10 24.71 -7.22
C GLU A 258 21.23 24.51 -8.23
N LYS A 259 21.39 23.29 -8.74
CA LYS A 259 22.39 22.94 -9.77
C LYS A 259 21.78 22.83 -11.17
N PHE A 260 20.50 22.45 -11.25
CA PHE A 260 19.79 22.14 -12.50
C PHE A 260 18.46 22.90 -12.56
N PRO A 261 18.47 24.23 -12.78
CA PRO A 261 17.27 25.06 -12.65
C PRO A 261 16.25 24.91 -13.80
N GLU A 262 16.69 24.54 -15.00
CA GLU A 262 15.84 24.55 -16.21
C GLU A 262 15.09 23.23 -16.45
N ALA A 263 15.76 22.09 -16.28
CA ALA A 263 15.26 20.78 -16.67
C ALA A 263 15.81 19.67 -15.78
N LEU A 264 15.15 18.51 -15.79
CA LEU A 264 15.67 17.29 -15.15
C LEU A 264 16.93 16.83 -15.90
N PRO A 265 18.11 16.79 -15.26
CA PRO A 265 19.33 16.29 -15.88
C PRO A 265 19.31 14.75 -15.97
N THR A 266 20.27 14.18 -16.69
CA THR A 266 20.38 12.72 -16.83
C THR A 266 20.62 12.04 -15.48
N GLU A 267 20.17 10.79 -15.35
CA GLU A 267 20.32 10.00 -14.11
C GLU A 267 21.79 9.93 -13.62
N GLN A 268 22.75 9.92 -14.55
CA GLN A 268 24.19 9.94 -14.25
C GLN A 268 24.65 11.29 -13.67
N GLU A 269 24.13 12.42 -14.16
CA GLU A 269 24.41 13.75 -13.63
C GLU A 269 23.72 13.98 -12.27
N GLN A 270 22.58 13.33 -12.05
CA GLN A 270 21.90 13.27 -10.76
C GLN A 270 22.73 12.48 -9.75
N ASP A 271 23.07 11.20 -9.99
CA ASP A 271 23.92 10.41 -9.08
C ASP A 271 25.22 11.15 -8.76
N ALA A 272 25.95 11.63 -9.77
CA ALA A 272 27.21 12.34 -9.56
C ALA A 272 27.09 13.60 -8.68
N PHE A 273 25.94 14.29 -8.67
CA PHE A 273 25.70 15.42 -7.78
C PHE A 273 25.21 14.99 -6.39
N ILE A 274 24.18 14.16 -6.34
CA ILE A 274 23.53 13.72 -5.10
C ILE A 274 24.55 12.96 -4.24
N LYS A 275 25.39 12.12 -4.84
CA LYS A 275 26.44 11.34 -4.19
C LYS A 275 27.47 12.19 -3.45
N ASP A 276 27.98 13.25 -4.08
CA ASP A 276 28.94 14.17 -3.45
C ASP A 276 28.27 14.92 -2.29
N ALA A 277 27.09 15.50 -2.54
CA ALA A 277 26.38 16.28 -1.54
C ALA A 277 25.94 15.40 -0.34
N CYS A 278 25.36 14.22 -0.60
CA CYS A 278 24.94 13.27 0.45
C CYS A 278 26.12 12.66 1.20
N THR A 279 27.26 12.37 0.56
CA THR A 279 28.47 11.93 1.28
C THR A 279 28.92 13.02 2.25
N ARG A 280 29.03 14.27 1.79
CA ARG A 280 29.45 15.41 2.64
C ARG A 280 28.46 15.68 3.78
N MET A 281 27.15 15.57 3.54
CA MET A 281 26.12 15.71 4.58
C MET A 281 26.18 14.56 5.60
N THR A 282 26.36 13.33 5.14
CA THR A 282 26.42 12.12 5.99
C THR A 282 27.66 12.10 6.88
N ASP A 283 28.84 12.41 6.33
CA ASP A 283 30.07 12.48 7.13
C ASP A 283 30.00 13.62 8.17
N ALA A 284 29.36 14.76 7.84
CA ALA A 284 29.15 15.85 8.79
C ALA A 284 28.10 15.49 9.87
N PHE A 285 27.07 14.72 9.53
CA PHE A 285 26.02 14.29 10.45
C PHE A 285 26.49 13.22 11.44
N LEU A 286 27.34 12.28 11.00
CA LEU A 286 27.85 11.18 11.83
C LEU A 286 29.06 11.58 12.69
N ALA A 287 29.74 12.69 12.38
CA ALA A 287 30.96 13.11 13.05
C ALA A 287 30.84 13.09 14.60
N PRO A 288 31.79 12.45 15.33
CA PRO A 288 33.09 11.96 14.87
C PRO A 288 33.09 10.52 14.29
N ILE A 289 31.95 9.83 14.25
CA ILE A 289 31.83 8.50 13.65
C ILE A 289 31.99 8.62 12.14
N LYS A 290 32.73 7.69 11.53
CA LYS A 290 32.91 7.61 10.07
C LYS A 290 31.97 6.54 9.53
N LEU A 291 31.24 6.82 8.44
CA LEU A 291 30.32 5.84 7.85
C LEU A 291 31.01 4.49 7.59
N ARG A 292 32.26 4.53 7.10
CA ARG A 292 33.09 3.34 6.81
C ARG A 292 33.42 2.46 8.02
N THR A 293 33.28 2.94 9.25
CA THR A 293 33.52 2.16 10.48
C THR A 293 32.22 1.63 11.10
N THR A 294 31.13 1.69 10.35
CA THR A 294 29.83 1.10 10.67
C THR A 294 29.49 0.02 9.63
N THR A 295 28.43 -0.75 9.87
CA THR A 295 27.84 -1.65 8.87
C THR A 295 26.73 -0.97 8.04
N LEU A 296 26.62 0.36 8.12
CA LEU A 296 25.67 1.15 7.32
C LEU A 296 26.23 1.46 5.93
N THR A 297 25.32 1.65 4.99
CA THR A 297 25.56 2.18 3.63
C THR A 297 24.93 3.56 3.52
N LEU A 298 25.41 4.36 2.57
CA LEU A 298 24.71 5.57 2.14
C LEU A 298 23.68 5.23 1.06
N ILE A 299 22.44 5.68 1.24
CA ILE A 299 21.33 5.53 0.30
C ILE A 299 20.78 6.90 -0.08
N TYR A 300 20.48 7.08 -1.36
CA TYR A 300 19.75 8.20 -1.92
C TYR A 300 19.05 7.76 -3.22
N PRO A 301 17.85 8.29 -3.54
CA PRO A 301 17.20 8.09 -4.84
C PRO A 301 17.64 9.16 -5.85
N THR A 302 17.38 8.92 -7.13
CA THR A 302 17.33 9.95 -8.19
C THR A 302 15.87 10.39 -8.42
N LEU A 303 15.66 11.55 -9.04
CA LEU A 303 14.33 12.05 -9.39
C LEU A 303 13.88 11.53 -10.76
N SER A 304 12.69 10.92 -10.78
CA SER A 304 12.03 10.51 -12.02
C SER A 304 11.43 11.70 -12.78
N LEU A 305 11.22 11.55 -14.09
CA LEU A 305 10.53 12.55 -14.92
C LEU A 305 9.11 12.85 -14.43
N ALA A 306 8.41 11.87 -13.87
CA ALA A 306 7.09 12.07 -13.27
C ALA A 306 7.18 12.99 -12.04
N SER A 307 8.10 12.68 -11.12
CA SER A 307 8.34 13.45 -9.90
C SER A 307 8.78 14.90 -10.20
N TRP A 308 9.66 15.08 -11.19
CA TRP A 308 10.09 16.41 -11.63
C TRP A 308 8.95 17.22 -12.30
N SER A 309 8.12 16.57 -13.12
CA SER A 309 6.95 17.24 -13.74
C SER A 309 5.91 17.65 -12.68
N ALA A 310 5.72 16.79 -11.68
CA ALA A 310 4.82 17.05 -10.57
C ALA A 310 5.28 18.22 -9.70
N GLY A 311 6.57 18.32 -9.37
CA GLY A 311 7.12 19.49 -8.66
C GLY A 311 8.22 19.16 -7.65
N SER A 312 8.50 17.88 -7.43
CA SER A 312 9.58 17.40 -6.56
C SER A 312 10.94 17.84 -7.11
N ARG A 313 11.76 18.47 -6.28
CA ARG A 313 13.10 19.00 -6.62
C ARG A 313 14.22 18.53 -5.70
N GLU A 314 13.86 17.91 -4.58
CA GLU A 314 14.78 17.48 -3.53
C GLU A 314 14.74 15.96 -3.33
N VAL A 315 15.85 15.39 -2.85
CA VAL A 315 15.98 13.99 -2.46
C VAL A 315 16.58 13.87 -1.06
N ALA A 316 16.17 12.85 -0.31
CA ALA A 316 16.71 12.56 1.02
C ALA A 316 18.05 11.79 0.91
N CYS A 317 19.00 12.16 1.74
CA CYS A 317 20.19 11.37 2.03
C CYS A 317 19.91 10.56 3.29
N SER A 318 20.05 9.24 3.25
CA SER A 318 19.78 8.37 4.39
C SER A 318 20.88 7.34 4.61
N VAL A 319 21.06 6.90 5.86
CA VAL A 319 21.92 5.76 6.20
C VAL A 319 21.08 4.58 6.69
N GLY A 320 21.46 3.38 6.26
CA GLY A 320 20.77 2.14 6.61
C GLY A 320 21.59 0.91 6.21
N ALA A 321 21.10 -0.28 6.59
CA ALA A 321 21.76 -1.55 6.28
C ALA A 321 20.82 -2.48 5.50
N THR A 322 21.33 -3.11 4.45
CA THR A 322 20.55 -4.01 3.58
C THR A 322 20.90 -5.48 3.85
N LEU A 323 19.90 -6.36 3.83
CA LEU A 323 20.06 -7.81 4.02
C LEU A 323 20.65 -8.54 2.79
N GLY A 324 21.01 -7.81 1.72
CA GLY A 324 21.54 -8.36 0.47
C GLY A 324 20.52 -9.06 -0.44
N ASN A 325 19.30 -9.30 0.04
CA ASN A 325 18.19 -9.94 -0.69
C ASN A 325 17.11 -8.96 -1.19
N GLY A 326 17.37 -7.64 -1.14
CA GLY A 326 16.38 -6.58 -1.41
C GLY A 326 15.59 -6.13 -0.17
N GLY A 327 15.73 -6.83 0.96
CA GLY A 327 15.23 -6.39 2.27
C GLY A 327 16.23 -5.55 3.05
N TRP A 328 15.73 -4.91 4.11
CA TRP A 328 16.45 -4.01 5.02
C TRP A 328 16.62 -4.65 6.38
N ALA A 329 17.72 -4.33 7.07
CA ALA A 329 17.95 -4.73 8.44
C ALA A 329 17.22 -3.77 9.40
N THR A 330 16.70 -4.31 10.51
CA THR A 330 16.08 -3.51 11.55
C THR A 330 17.15 -2.75 12.34
N LEU A 331 17.08 -1.43 12.30
CA LEU A 331 17.88 -0.52 13.10
C LEU A 331 17.16 -0.19 14.41
N VAL A 332 17.93 0.01 15.48
CA VAL A 332 17.46 0.54 16.78
C VAL A 332 18.52 1.48 17.35
N ASN A 333 18.09 2.63 17.87
CA ASN A 333 18.89 3.83 18.19
C ASN A 333 19.45 4.54 16.95
N SER A 334 19.71 5.85 17.07
CA SER A 334 20.35 6.65 16.02
C SER A 334 21.78 6.16 15.72
N ALA A 335 22.20 6.30 14.46
CA ALA A 335 23.55 6.02 13.97
C ALA A 335 24.65 6.89 14.62
N LYS A 336 24.28 7.95 15.35
CA LYS A 336 25.18 8.78 16.17
C LYS A 336 25.36 8.25 17.61
N GLY A 337 24.64 7.20 17.99
CA GLY A 337 24.60 6.64 19.34
C GLY A 337 24.91 5.13 19.38
N PRO A 338 24.42 4.40 20.39
CA PRO A 338 24.59 2.94 20.49
C PRO A 338 23.62 2.21 19.53
N LEU A 339 23.81 2.43 18.23
CA LEU A 339 23.07 1.77 17.16
C LEU A 339 23.16 0.24 17.31
N LEU A 340 22.03 -0.43 17.04
CA LEU A 340 21.95 -1.87 16.83
C LEU A 340 21.40 -2.13 15.42
N ILE A 341 21.93 -3.16 14.76
CA ILE A 341 21.53 -3.65 13.44
C ILE A 341 21.13 -5.11 13.62
N ASN A 342 19.85 -5.44 13.45
CA ASN A 342 19.26 -6.73 13.83
C ASN A 342 19.62 -7.17 15.27
N GLY A 343 19.67 -6.20 16.21
CA GLY A 343 20.03 -6.43 17.61
C GLY A 343 21.53 -6.61 17.89
N GLN A 344 22.40 -6.54 16.88
CA GLN A 344 23.86 -6.61 17.04
C GLN A 344 24.50 -5.21 16.92
N ALA A 345 25.61 -4.97 17.61
CA ALA A 345 26.38 -3.74 17.42
C ALA A 345 27.01 -3.71 16.01
N PRO A 346 27.11 -2.54 15.36
CA PRO A 346 27.79 -2.39 14.07
C PRO A 346 29.21 -2.95 14.11
N VAL A 347 29.48 -3.91 13.22
CA VAL A 347 30.81 -4.46 12.99
C VAL A 347 31.49 -3.61 11.92
N PRO A 348 32.65 -2.98 12.18
CA PRO A 348 33.42 -2.29 11.14
C PRO A 348 33.94 -3.33 10.12
N PRO A 349 34.04 -2.97 8.83
CA PRO A 349 34.79 -3.77 7.86
C PRO A 349 36.24 -4.00 8.35
N PRO A 350 36.87 -5.15 8.05
CA PRO A 350 38.29 -5.34 8.32
C PRO A 350 39.13 -4.23 7.67
N ASP A 351 40.12 -3.71 8.41
CA ASP A 351 41.04 -2.71 7.85
C ASP A 351 41.78 -3.27 6.63
N ILE A 352 41.97 -2.40 5.63
CA ILE A 352 42.68 -2.75 4.40
C ILE A 352 44.17 -2.93 4.77
N PRO A 353 44.81 -4.09 4.48
CA PRO A 353 46.22 -4.31 4.82
C PRO A 353 47.14 -3.26 4.20
N GLU A 354 48.17 -2.84 4.92
CA GLU A 354 49.04 -1.71 4.52
C GLU A 354 49.78 -1.98 3.20
N GLU A 355 50.03 -3.23 2.85
CA GLU A 355 50.58 -3.66 1.56
C GLU A 355 49.66 -3.29 0.38
N ARG A 356 48.35 -3.15 0.62
CA ARG A 356 47.35 -2.78 -0.38
C ARG A 356 47.13 -1.26 -0.50
N LEU A 357 47.48 -0.48 0.52
CA LEU A 357 47.51 0.99 0.41
C LEU A 357 48.74 1.48 -0.36
N ASN A 358 49.87 0.76 -0.26
CA ASN A 358 51.17 1.17 -0.81
C ASN A 358 51.57 0.42 -2.09
N LEU A 359 50.64 -0.25 -2.79
CA LEU A 359 50.93 -0.80 -4.11
C LEU A 359 51.28 0.35 -5.08
N PRO A 360 52.43 0.31 -5.78
CA PRO A 360 52.70 1.27 -6.84
C PRO A 360 51.63 1.13 -7.93
N PRO A 361 51.21 2.23 -8.59
CA PRO A 361 50.21 2.17 -9.64
C PRO A 361 50.67 1.21 -10.73
N ILE A 362 49.86 0.18 -11.02
CA ILE A 362 50.17 -0.81 -12.05
C ILE A 362 50.39 -0.04 -13.37
N PRO A 363 51.57 -0.15 -14.01
CA PRO A 363 51.84 0.60 -15.23
C PRO A 363 50.85 0.15 -16.30
N VAL A 364 50.02 1.09 -16.76
CA VAL A 364 48.95 0.82 -17.73
C VAL A 364 49.59 0.48 -19.07
N GLN A 365 49.80 -0.81 -19.31
CA GLN A 365 50.24 -1.32 -20.59
C GLN A 365 49.10 -1.14 -21.59
N THR A 366 49.15 -0.05 -22.37
CA THR A 366 48.27 0.16 -23.52
C THR A 366 48.40 -1.05 -24.46
N PRO A 367 47.33 -1.84 -24.69
CA PRO A 367 47.44 -3.03 -25.52
C PRO A 367 47.81 -2.68 -26.95
N THR A 368 48.99 -3.13 -27.40
CA THR A 368 49.35 -3.10 -28.82
C THR A 368 48.30 -3.91 -29.60
N GLN A 369 47.81 -3.37 -30.71
CA GLN A 369 46.67 -3.95 -31.43
C GLN A 369 46.93 -5.40 -31.88
N ALA A 370 46.29 -6.35 -31.20
CA ALA A 370 46.22 -7.76 -31.57
C ALA A 370 44.81 -8.30 -31.25
N ALA A 371 44.34 -9.23 -32.09
CA ALA A 371 42.96 -9.70 -32.22
C ALA A 371 42.11 -9.83 -30.93
N THR A 372 40.85 -9.39 -31.01
CA THR A 372 39.82 -9.46 -29.96
C THR A 372 39.53 -10.89 -29.47
N PRO A 373 39.69 -11.17 -28.16
CA PRO A 373 39.01 -12.27 -27.47
C PRO A 373 37.57 -11.87 -27.10
N PRO A 374 36.65 -12.82 -26.85
CA PRO A 374 35.31 -12.53 -26.35
C PRO A 374 35.33 -12.04 -24.90
N ALA A 375 34.42 -11.12 -24.56
CA ALA A 375 34.39 -10.48 -23.25
C ALA A 375 33.93 -11.42 -22.12
N GLN A 376 34.80 -11.66 -21.14
CA GLN A 376 34.40 -12.17 -19.83
C GLN A 376 34.15 -10.98 -18.89
N GLN A 377 32.99 -10.99 -18.22
CA GLN A 377 32.58 -9.92 -17.31
C GLN A 377 33.29 -10.10 -15.96
N THR A 378 34.24 -9.23 -15.63
CA THR A 378 34.80 -9.11 -14.28
C THR A 378 33.78 -8.45 -13.35
N PRO A 379 33.47 -9.04 -12.17
CA PRO A 379 32.59 -8.39 -11.20
C PRO A 379 33.22 -7.11 -10.63
N THR A 380 32.65 -5.96 -10.94
CA THR A 380 33.00 -4.68 -10.30
C THR A 380 32.48 -4.68 -8.87
N ILE A 381 33.38 -4.59 -7.88
CA ILE A 381 33.00 -4.37 -6.48
C ILE A 381 32.50 -2.93 -6.35
N PRO A 382 31.24 -2.67 -5.94
CA PRO A 382 30.73 -1.32 -5.76
C PRO A 382 31.39 -0.62 -4.55
N PRO A 383 31.53 0.72 -4.56
CA PRO A 383 31.73 1.48 -3.33
C PRO A 383 30.49 1.36 -2.42
N ASN A 384 30.63 1.72 -1.13
CA ASN A 384 29.62 1.48 -0.07
C ASN A 384 28.35 2.38 -0.13
N ASN A 385 27.94 2.77 -1.34
CA ASN A 385 26.75 3.57 -1.62
C ASN A 385 25.81 2.71 -2.47
N GLN A 386 24.65 2.34 -1.93
CA GLN A 386 23.62 1.65 -2.71
C GLN A 386 22.77 2.72 -3.43
N HIS A 387 23.10 2.98 -4.69
CA HIS A 387 22.14 3.57 -5.63
C HIS A 387 21.04 2.52 -5.88
N LEU A 388 19.78 2.84 -5.58
CA LEU A 388 18.63 1.95 -5.83
C LEU A 388 17.88 2.38 -7.10
N PRO A 389 18.28 1.90 -8.30
CA PRO A 389 17.45 2.06 -9.49
C PRO A 389 16.18 1.21 -9.35
N ASN A 390 15.07 1.69 -9.89
CA ASN A 390 13.81 0.96 -10.06
C ASN A 390 13.13 0.40 -8.78
N GLN A 391 13.18 1.11 -7.66
CA GLN A 391 12.12 1.00 -6.63
C GLN A 391 10.81 1.65 -7.12
N GLN A 392 10.22 1.09 -8.17
CA GLN A 392 8.81 1.34 -8.52
C GLN A 392 7.95 0.22 -7.91
N PRO A 393 6.79 0.52 -7.30
CA PRO A 393 5.84 -0.52 -6.96
C PRO A 393 5.41 -1.25 -8.25
N VAL A 394 5.36 -2.58 -8.22
CA VAL A 394 5.08 -3.39 -9.41
C VAL A 394 3.65 -3.16 -9.90
N VAL A 395 3.49 -2.26 -10.86
CA VAL A 395 2.24 -2.10 -11.61
C VAL A 395 2.22 -3.17 -12.70
N THR A 396 1.57 -4.29 -12.40
CA THR A 396 1.38 -5.39 -13.36
C THR A 396 0.69 -4.85 -14.62
N PRO A 397 1.32 -4.90 -15.82
CA PRO A 397 0.71 -4.33 -17.02
C PRO A 397 -0.47 -5.19 -17.46
N THR A 398 -1.68 -4.67 -17.33
CA THR A 398 -2.92 -5.35 -17.71
C THR A 398 -2.93 -5.69 -19.20
N ARG A 399 -2.62 -6.95 -19.52
CA ARG A 399 -2.60 -7.46 -20.89
C ARG A 399 -4.03 -7.45 -21.46
N ALA A 400 -4.25 -6.68 -22.52
CA ALA A 400 -5.52 -6.66 -23.24
C ALA A 400 -5.88 -8.06 -23.80
N PRO A 401 -7.16 -8.47 -23.79
CA PRO A 401 -7.57 -9.79 -24.22
C PRO A 401 -7.54 -9.93 -25.76
N SER A 402 -6.57 -10.66 -26.27
CA SER A 402 -6.50 -11.06 -27.68
C SER A 402 -7.31 -12.34 -27.93
N SER A 403 -8.23 -12.31 -28.89
CA SER A 403 -9.10 -13.44 -29.26
C SER A 403 -8.33 -14.69 -29.71
N PRO A 404 -8.88 -15.92 -29.50
CA PRO A 404 -8.16 -17.16 -29.77
C PRO A 404 -8.05 -17.48 -31.27
N ALA A 405 -6.86 -17.90 -31.69
CA ALA A 405 -6.60 -18.50 -33.01
C ALA A 405 -6.36 -20.00 -32.86
N THR A 406 -6.97 -20.81 -33.73
CA THR A 406 -6.96 -22.28 -33.67
C THR A 406 -5.57 -22.85 -34.00
N GLN A 407 -5.10 -23.84 -33.24
CA GLN A 407 -3.95 -24.69 -33.61
C GLN A 407 -4.25 -26.18 -33.39
N ALA A 408 -3.57 -27.03 -34.17
CA ALA A 408 -3.75 -28.49 -34.21
C ALA A 408 -2.81 -29.21 -33.19
N PRO A 409 -3.10 -30.48 -32.81
CA PRO A 409 -2.40 -31.13 -31.70
C PRO A 409 -1.01 -31.69 -32.07
N PRO A 410 -0.02 -31.58 -31.16
CA PRO A 410 1.25 -32.31 -31.27
C PRO A 410 1.09 -33.79 -30.86
N ALA A 411 2.06 -34.63 -31.26
CA ALA A 411 2.01 -36.08 -31.10
C ALA A 411 2.46 -36.59 -29.72
N SER A 412 2.04 -37.81 -29.38
CA SER A 412 2.20 -38.45 -28.07
C SER A 412 3.64 -38.84 -27.70
N GLN A 413 3.99 -38.68 -26.42
CA GLN A 413 5.02 -39.46 -25.73
C GLN A 413 4.44 -39.96 -24.39
N ALA A 414 4.89 -41.14 -23.92
CA ALA A 414 4.28 -41.83 -22.79
C ALA A 414 4.87 -41.39 -21.43
N PRO A 415 4.07 -41.36 -20.34
CA PRO A 415 4.55 -40.99 -19.02
C PRO A 415 5.32 -42.13 -18.31
N PRO A 416 6.34 -41.82 -17.49
CA PRO A 416 6.95 -42.80 -16.58
C PRO A 416 6.02 -43.13 -15.40
N ALA A 417 6.22 -44.31 -14.80
CA ALA A 417 5.38 -44.81 -13.71
C ALA A 417 5.67 -44.10 -12.36
N PRO A 418 4.66 -43.88 -11.50
CA PRO A 418 4.82 -43.23 -10.20
C PRO A 418 5.52 -44.14 -9.18
N HIS A 419 6.39 -43.57 -8.35
CA HIS A 419 6.94 -44.24 -7.17
C HIS A 419 5.99 -44.14 -5.98
N GLY A 420 5.91 -45.20 -5.17
CA GLY A 420 5.05 -45.26 -3.98
C GLY A 420 5.64 -44.49 -2.78
N PRO A 421 4.82 -44.19 -1.75
CA PRO A 421 5.27 -43.52 -0.54
C PRO A 421 6.17 -44.40 0.33
N PRO A 422 7.09 -43.82 1.13
CA PRO A 422 7.94 -44.56 2.05
C PRO A 422 7.15 -45.19 3.21
N ALA A 423 7.65 -46.30 3.74
CA ALA A 423 7.03 -47.03 4.84
C ALA A 423 7.44 -46.47 6.22
N ASN A 424 6.51 -46.52 7.19
CA ASN A 424 6.77 -46.15 8.58
C ASN A 424 7.62 -47.22 9.31
N PRO A 425 8.51 -46.82 10.24
CA PRO A 425 9.17 -47.75 11.15
C PRO A 425 8.21 -48.31 12.22
N PRO A 426 8.49 -49.49 12.81
CA PRO A 426 7.68 -50.08 13.87
C PRO A 426 7.81 -49.33 15.21
N PRO A 427 6.81 -49.43 16.11
CA PRO A 427 6.81 -48.75 17.40
C PRO A 427 7.80 -49.37 18.40
N GLN A 428 8.40 -48.53 19.25
CA GLN A 428 9.14 -48.96 20.45
C GLN A 428 8.24 -48.86 21.69
N GLU A 429 8.39 -49.82 22.62
CA GLU A 429 7.64 -49.85 23.87
C GLU A 429 8.34 -49.07 25.00
N GLY A 430 7.54 -48.39 25.83
CA GLY A 430 7.79 -48.27 27.26
C GLY A 430 8.96 -47.40 27.75
N GLN A 431 8.75 -46.07 27.81
CA GLN A 431 9.33 -45.23 28.86
C GLN A 431 8.24 -44.36 29.50
N ALA A 432 8.24 -44.27 30.84
CA ALA A 432 7.17 -43.68 31.63
C ALA A 432 7.35 -42.15 31.80
N PRO A 433 6.25 -41.38 31.95
CA PRO A 433 6.34 -39.94 32.20
C PRO A 433 6.87 -39.61 33.61
N PRO A 434 7.59 -38.49 33.79
CA PRO A 434 7.99 -38.01 35.10
C PRO A 434 6.80 -37.51 35.93
N PRO A 435 6.88 -37.53 37.28
CA PRO A 435 5.82 -37.03 38.15
C PRO A 435 5.67 -35.50 38.08
N PRO A 436 4.47 -34.96 38.35
CA PRO A 436 4.23 -33.51 38.42
C PRO A 436 4.93 -32.87 39.63
N ALA A 437 5.28 -31.59 39.50
CA ALA A 437 5.78 -30.78 40.60
C ALA A 437 4.66 -30.43 41.60
N PRO A 438 4.96 -30.31 42.91
CA PRO A 438 3.94 -29.99 43.92
C PRO A 438 3.50 -28.52 43.84
N GLU A 439 2.20 -28.29 44.00
CA GLU A 439 1.61 -26.95 44.10
C GLU A 439 2.01 -26.29 45.43
N GLY A 440 2.58 -25.08 45.36
CA GLY A 440 2.90 -24.27 46.53
C GLY A 440 1.63 -23.64 47.13
N GLN A 441 1.47 -23.75 48.45
CA GLN A 441 0.24 -23.39 49.15
C GLN A 441 -0.10 -21.89 49.09
N LEU A 442 -1.39 -21.60 48.92
CA LEU A 442 -2.00 -20.36 49.38
C LEU A 442 -1.87 -20.25 50.91
N PRO A 443 -1.44 -19.10 51.46
CA PRO A 443 -1.68 -18.77 52.86
C PRO A 443 -3.15 -18.35 53.04
N GLU A 444 -3.82 -18.91 54.04
CA GLU A 444 -5.11 -18.41 54.51
C GLU A 444 -4.98 -17.01 55.14
N GLY A 445 -6.05 -16.21 55.06
CA GLY A 445 -6.12 -14.90 55.69
C GLY A 445 -6.89 -14.94 57.01
N GLU A 446 -6.38 -14.22 58.02
CA GLU A 446 -7.08 -13.93 59.29
C GLU A 446 -6.86 -12.44 59.68
N PRO A 447 -7.63 -11.86 60.64
CA PRO A 447 -8.42 -10.68 60.24
C PRO A 447 -8.21 -9.40 61.06
N ALA A 448 -8.79 -8.32 60.52
CA ALA A 448 -9.41 -7.19 61.20
C ALA A 448 -8.71 -6.54 62.42
N SER A 449 -8.14 -5.35 62.19
CA SER A 449 -8.25 -4.17 63.06
C SER A 449 -8.11 -2.89 62.23
#